data_AF-A0A914JUU5-F1
#
_entry.id   AF-A0A914JUU5-F1
#
_cell.length_a   1.000
_cell.length_b   1.000
_cell.length_c   1.000
_cell.angle_alpha   90.00
_cell.angle_beta   90.00
_cell.angle_gamma   90.00
#
_symmetry.space_group_name_H-M   'P 1'
#
loop_
_entity.id
_entity.type
_entity.pdbx_description
1 polymer ?
#
loop_
_entity_poly.entity_id
_entity_poly.type
_entity_poly.pdbx_seq_one_letter_code
_entity_poly.pdbx_strand_id
1 'polypeptide(L)'
;MVCTSVAMFLYCIFTYGSVLEIRYFNERLQNIGKDGEGTILEELMKLINDHAKLSEAIRKLDSMCEVFAFVMIGSTIPITVFSMLQLLTTKGLPPINLIVCLPMVFFCIALLTALTAIPATLHNVLDRSKHHLYENTKIWQTFDKHVFQVANSLAAHLNQPDLGVSVWGFAVVSKPLILTTISVMVTCMAFLLELRKRPHI
;
A
#
# COMPACT_ATOMS: atom_id res chain seq x y z
N MET A 1 -5.45 -18.39 15.30
CA MET A 1 -5.60 -18.33 13.83
C MET A 1 -6.87 -17.63 13.38
N VAL A 2 -8.07 -17.90 13.93
CA VAL A 2 -9.31 -17.23 13.46
C VAL A 2 -9.26 -15.71 13.64
N CYS A 3 -8.83 -15.22 14.81
CA CYS A 3 -8.76 -13.78 15.08
C CYS A 3 -7.78 -13.04 14.14
N THR A 4 -6.60 -13.62 13.86
CA THR A 4 -5.62 -13.04 12.93
C THR A 4 -6.11 -13.04 11.49
N SER A 5 -6.83 -14.08 11.06
CA SER A 5 -7.43 -14.13 9.73
C SER A 5 -8.55 -13.11 9.56
N VAL A 6 -9.38 -12.90 10.58
CA VAL A 6 -10.42 -11.87 10.59
C VAL A 6 -9.80 -10.47 10.57
N ALA A 7 -8.77 -10.22 11.38
CA ALA A 7 -8.05 -8.95 11.40
C ALA A 7 -7.40 -8.65 10.04
N MET A 8 -6.79 -9.66 9.40
CA MET A 8 -6.25 -9.55 8.05
C MET A 8 -7.32 -9.19 7.02
N PHE A 9 -8.49 -9.83 7.10
CA PHE A 9 -9.59 -9.54 6.18
C PHE A 9 -10.11 -8.11 6.34
N LEU A 10 -10.29 -7.65 7.58
CA LEU A 10 -10.68 -6.27 7.89
C LEU A 10 -9.64 -5.27 7.38
N TYR A 11 -8.36 -5.52 7.63
CA TYR A 11 -7.26 -4.70 7.14
C TYR A 11 -7.30 -4.56 5.60
N CYS A 12 -7.46 -5.68 4.89
CA CYS A 12 -7.53 -5.68 3.43
C CYS A 12 -8.76 -4.92 2.93
N ILE A 13 -9.94 -5.13 3.51
CA ILE A 13 -11.18 -4.47 3.09
C ILE A 13 -11.11 -2.97 3.32
N PHE A 14 -10.70 -2.51 4.49
CA PHE A 14 -10.67 -1.09 4.78
C PHE A 14 -9.64 -0.36 3.90
N THR A 15 -8.45 -0.94 3.75
CA THR A 15 -7.40 -0.37 2.88
C THR A 15 -7.86 -0.35 1.42
N TYR A 16 -8.50 -1.43 0.94
CA TYR A 16 -9.02 -1.49 -0.42
C TYR A 16 -10.22 -0.53 -0.64
N GLY A 17 -11.07 -0.36 0.37
CA GLY A 17 -12.14 0.64 0.36
C GLY A 17 -11.57 2.05 0.15
N SER A 18 -10.53 2.42 0.91
CA SER A 18 -9.84 3.70 0.72
C SER A 18 -9.20 3.83 -0.67
N VAL A 19 -8.69 2.74 -1.26
CA VAL A 19 -8.20 2.75 -2.66
C VAL A 19 -9.33 3.12 -3.63
N LEU A 20 -10.51 2.55 -3.46
CA LEU A 20 -11.66 2.84 -4.33
C LEU A 20 -12.14 4.28 -4.15
N GLU A 21 -12.21 4.78 -2.91
CA GLU A 21 -12.62 6.17 -2.64
C GLU A 21 -11.65 7.18 -3.26
N ILE A 22 -10.34 6.96 -3.16
CA ILE A 22 -9.34 7.83 -3.80
C ILE A 22 -9.43 7.73 -5.34
N ARG A 23 -9.69 6.55 -5.91
CA ARG A 23 -9.88 6.42 -7.36
C ARG A 23 -11.09 7.22 -7.82
N TYR A 24 -12.20 7.12 -7.11
CA TYR A 24 -13.40 7.91 -7.38
C TYR A 24 -13.14 9.42 -7.26
N PHE A 25 -12.38 9.83 -6.24
CA PHE A 25 -11.92 11.21 -6.11
C PHE A 25 -11.06 11.65 -7.31
N ASN A 26 -10.12 10.81 -7.76
CA ASN A 26 -9.27 11.10 -8.92
C ASN A 26 -10.07 11.20 -10.23
N GLU A 27 -11.07 10.35 -10.42
CA GLU A 27 -11.98 10.43 -11.58
C GLU A 27 -12.75 11.76 -11.58
N ARG A 28 -13.27 12.18 -10.41
CA ARG A 28 -13.92 13.50 -10.26
C ARG A 28 -12.97 14.65 -10.56
N LEU A 29 -11.73 14.57 -10.08
CA LEU A 29 -10.69 15.58 -10.32
C LEU A 29 -10.35 15.75 -11.80
N GLN A 30 -10.30 14.65 -12.56
CA GLN A 30 -10.06 14.67 -14.00
C GLN A 30 -11.24 15.21 -14.82
N ASN A 31 -12.46 15.13 -14.29
CA ASN A 31 -13.68 15.51 -14.99
C ASN A 31 -14.18 16.93 -14.66
N ILE A 32 -13.50 17.64 -13.77
CA ILE A 32 -13.77 19.07 -13.48
C ILE A 32 -13.86 19.87 -14.78
N GLY A 33 -14.94 20.63 -14.92
CA GLY A 33 -15.18 21.49 -16.08
C GLY A 33 -15.52 20.77 -17.39
N LYS A 34 -15.78 19.44 -17.37
CA LYS A 34 -16.27 18.69 -18.55
C LYS A 34 -17.79 18.56 -18.58
N ASP A 35 -18.43 18.47 -17.42
CA ASP A 35 -19.86 18.14 -17.32
C ASP A 35 -20.79 19.37 -17.39
N GLY A 36 -20.23 20.59 -17.40
CA GLY A 36 -20.98 21.84 -17.59
C GLY A 36 -21.91 22.25 -16.42
N GLU A 37 -21.99 21.43 -15.38
CA GLU A 37 -22.80 21.69 -14.18
C GLU A 37 -22.00 22.43 -13.10
N GLY A 38 -22.00 23.76 -13.17
CA GLY A 38 -21.49 24.62 -12.09
C GLY A 38 -20.18 25.34 -12.42
N THR A 39 -19.72 26.17 -11.48
CA THR A 39 -18.45 26.88 -11.63
C THR A 39 -17.29 25.98 -11.23
N ILE A 40 -16.22 25.97 -12.02
CA ILE A 40 -14.98 25.20 -11.74
C ILE A 40 -14.46 25.50 -10.32
N LEU A 41 -14.64 26.74 -9.86
CA LEU A 41 -14.26 27.19 -8.53
C LEU A 41 -15.00 26.44 -7.42
N GLU A 42 -16.33 26.32 -7.52
CA GLU A 42 -17.16 25.60 -6.54
C GLU A 42 -16.82 24.10 -6.51
N GLU A 43 -16.62 23.49 -7.68
CA GLU A 43 -16.20 22.09 -7.79
C GLU A 43 -14.86 21.83 -7.10
N LEU A 44 -13.88 22.72 -7.32
CA LEU A 44 -12.57 22.65 -6.67
C LEU A 44 -12.65 22.83 -5.15
N MET A 45 -13.44 23.79 -4.68
CA MET A 45 -13.65 23.99 -3.24
C MET A 45 -14.30 22.75 -2.59
N LYS A 46 -15.27 22.13 -3.27
CA LYS A 46 -15.88 20.88 -2.81
C LYS A 46 -14.87 19.75 -2.75
N LEU A 47 -14.00 19.62 -3.76
CA LEU A 47 -12.94 18.62 -3.79
C LEU A 47 -11.90 18.81 -2.69
N ILE A 48 -11.54 20.05 -2.33
CA ILE A 48 -10.65 20.31 -1.18
C ILE A 48 -11.28 19.76 0.11
N ASN A 49 -12.57 20.02 0.34
CA ASN A 49 -13.27 19.52 1.53
C ASN A 49 -13.39 17.99 1.53
N ASP A 50 -13.69 17.40 0.37
CA ASP A 50 -13.76 15.95 0.19
C ASP A 50 -12.39 15.30 0.45
N HIS A 51 -11.30 15.87 -0.08
CA HIS A 51 -9.93 15.41 0.17
C HIS A 51 -9.53 15.53 1.64
N ALA A 52 -9.94 16.60 2.33
CA ALA A 52 -9.67 16.78 3.75
C ALA A 52 -10.32 15.66 4.60
N LYS A 53 -11.60 15.35 4.32
CA LYS A 53 -12.32 14.25 4.99
C LYS A 53 -11.70 12.90 4.69
N LEU A 54 -11.33 12.66 3.43
CA LEU A 54 -10.72 11.40 3.01
C LEU A 54 -9.32 11.22 3.62
N SER A 55 -8.54 12.29 3.70
CA SER A 55 -7.25 12.29 4.37
C SER A 55 -7.38 12.01 5.88
N GLU A 56 -8.41 12.58 6.53
CA GLU A 56 -8.72 12.26 7.93
C GLU A 56 -9.11 10.78 8.11
N ALA A 57 -9.93 10.24 7.20
CA ALA A 57 -10.32 8.83 7.23
C ALA A 57 -9.11 7.90 7.03
N ILE A 58 -8.22 8.22 6.11
CA ILE A 58 -6.97 7.45 5.87
C ILE A 58 -6.05 7.50 7.10
N ARG A 59 -5.94 8.65 7.77
CA ARG A 59 -5.15 8.77 9.01
C ARG A 59 -5.74 7.95 10.16
N LYS A 60 -7.07 7.92 10.28
CA LYS A 60 -7.75 7.06 11.27
C LYS A 60 -7.55 5.57 10.93
N LEU A 61 -7.63 5.21 9.65
CA LEU A 61 -7.32 3.87 9.19
C LEU A 61 -5.88 3.48 9.55
N ASP A 62 -4.93 4.37 9.30
CA ASP A 62 -3.52 4.15 9.61
C ASP A 62 -3.32 3.90 11.11
N SER A 63 -3.84 4.78 11.96
CA SER A 63 -3.77 4.63 13.43
C SER A 63 -4.37 3.31 13.93
N MET A 64 -5.41 2.79 13.27
CA MET A 64 -5.98 1.48 13.60
C MET A 64 -5.13 0.30 13.12
N CYS A 65 -4.38 0.48 12.02
CA CYS A 65 -3.72 -0.61 11.31
C CYS A 65 -2.19 -0.65 11.50
N GLU A 66 -1.54 0.44 11.91
CA GLU A 66 -0.08 0.58 11.88
C GLU A 66 0.64 -0.46 12.76
N VAL A 67 0.11 -0.73 13.95
CA VAL A 67 0.66 -1.73 14.89
C VAL A 67 0.39 -3.13 14.37
N PHE A 68 -0.80 -3.35 13.82
CA PHE A 68 -1.18 -4.63 13.21
C PHE A 68 -0.28 -4.96 12.02
N ALA A 69 -0.07 -4.00 11.11
CA ALA A 69 0.81 -4.13 9.97
C ALA A 69 2.25 -4.43 10.40
N PHE A 70 2.76 -3.75 11.43
CA PHE A 70 4.09 -4.03 11.98
C PHE A 70 4.23 -5.44 12.54
N VAL A 71 3.30 -5.88 13.40
CA VAL A 71 3.35 -7.23 13.99
C VAL A 71 3.19 -8.31 12.91
N MET A 72 2.28 -8.11 11.96
CA MET A 72 2.02 -9.07 10.90
C MET A 72 3.17 -9.17 9.89
N ILE A 73 3.71 -8.04 9.42
CA ILE A 73 4.87 -8.04 8.52
C ILE A 73 6.09 -8.61 9.25
N GLY A 74 6.35 -8.14 10.47
CA GLY A 74 7.50 -8.56 11.29
C GLY A 74 7.50 -10.06 11.61
N SER A 75 6.32 -10.67 11.78
CA SER A 75 6.18 -12.12 11.99
C SER A 75 6.15 -12.92 10.69
N THR A 76 5.54 -12.40 9.62
CA THR A 76 5.39 -13.13 8.34
C THR A 76 6.72 -13.25 7.59
N ILE A 77 7.61 -12.25 7.67
CA ILE A 77 8.94 -12.29 7.05
C ILE A 77 9.75 -13.52 7.51
N PRO A 78 10.05 -13.71 8.82
CA PRO A 78 10.82 -14.86 9.28
C PRO A 78 10.10 -16.18 8.99
N ILE A 79 8.77 -16.25 9.18
CA ILE A 79 8.00 -17.46 8.83
C ILE A 79 8.21 -17.84 7.37
N THR A 80 8.13 -16.87 6.45
CA THR A 80 8.32 -17.13 5.02
C THR A 80 9.75 -17.60 4.72
N VAL A 81 10.76 -16.95 5.32
CA VAL A 81 12.17 -17.34 5.15
C VAL A 81 12.43 -18.78 5.63
N PHE A 82 11.97 -19.13 6.84
CA PHE A 82 12.16 -20.49 7.37
C PHE A 82 11.37 -21.54 6.57
N SER A 83 10.18 -21.20 6.09
CA SER A 83 9.37 -22.11 5.27
C SER A 83 10.02 -22.37 3.90
N MET A 84 10.58 -21.33 3.28
CA MET A 84 11.39 -21.48 2.06
C MET A 84 12.65 -22.30 2.33
N LEU A 85 13.33 -22.09 3.46
CA LEU A 85 14.51 -22.87 3.85
C LEU A 85 14.16 -24.35 4.04
N GLN A 86 13.03 -24.67 4.70
CA GLN A 86 12.55 -26.04 4.85
C GLN A 86 12.31 -26.68 3.48
N LEU A 87 11.64 -25.98 2.56
CA LEU A 87 11.40 -26.46 1.20
C LEU A 87 12.71 -26.78 0.45
N LEU A 88 13.70 -25.87 0.50
CA LEU A 88 14.98 -26.05 -0.18
C LEU A 88 15.85 -27.17 0.41
N THR A 89 15.61 -27.50 1.67
CA THR A 89 16.39 -28.51 2.41
C THR A 89 15.73 -29.88 2.44
N THR A 90 14.54 -30.00 1.84
CA THR A 90 13.79 -31.26 1.68
C THR A 90 14.38 -32.18 0.59
N LYS A 91 15.49 -31.78 -0.06
CA LYS A 91 16.26 -32.60 -1.02
C LYS A 91 16.81 -33.87 -0.33
N GLY A 92 15.99 -34.92 -0.24
CA GLY A 92 16.32 -36.19 0.41
C GLY A 92 15.18 -36.82 1.22
N LEU A 93 14.05 -36.13 1.38
CA LEU A 93 12.86 -36.59 2.12
C LEU A 93 11.77 -37.12 1.17
N PRO A 94 10.81 -37.93 1.65
CA PRO A 94 9.75 -38.49 0.81
C PRO A 94 8.91 -37.40 0.12
N PRO A 95 8.41 -37.64 -1.11
CA PRO A 95 7.67 -36.66 -1.90
C PRO A 95 6.40 -36.13 -1.22
N ILE A 96 5.87 -36.86 -0.24
CA ILE A 96 4.75 -36.42 0.61
C ILE A 96 5.08 -35.10 1.35
N ASN A 97 6.32 -34.90 1.77
CA ASN A 97 6.75 -33.69 2.49
C ASN A 97 6.77 -32.48 1.56
N LEU A 98 7.09 -32.67 0.28
CA LEU A 98 7.06 -31.62 -0.72
C LEU A 98 5.62 -31.12 -0.97
N ILE A 99 4.67 -32.06 -1.06
CA ILE A 99 3.24 -31.76 -1.28
C ILE A 99 2.67 -30.95 -0.10
N VAL A 100 3.14 -31.18 1.12
CA VAL A 100 2.70 -30.43 2.31
C VAL A 100 3.41 -29.07 2.44
N CYS A 101 4.71 -29.00 2.12
CA CYS A 101 5.48 -27.76 2.27
C CYS A 101 5.12 -26.69 1.22
N LEU A 102 4.80 -27.10 -0.01
CA LEU A 102 4.59 -26.16 -1.11
C LEU A 102 3.34 -25.25 -0.90
N PRO A 103 2.16 -25.75 -0.50
CA PRO A 103 1.01 -24.91 -0.17
C PRO A 103 1.28 -23.94 0.98
N MET A 104 2.09 -24.35 1.95
CA MET A 104 2.45 -23.52 3.11
C MET A 104 3.32 -22.32 2.69
N VAL A 105 4.34 -22.56 1.87
CA VAL A 105 5.17 -21.49 1.30
C VAL A 105 4.33 -20.56 0.41
N PHE A 106 3.46 -21.12 -0.43
CA PHE A 106 2.56 -20.33 -1.27
C PHE A 106 1.65 -19.43 -0.42
N PHE A 107 1.06 -19.98 0.64
CA PHE A 107 0.22 -19.22 1.57
C PHE A 107 1.00 -18.08 2.24
N CYS A 108 2.24 -18.32 2.68
CA CYS A 108 3.07 -17.28 3.31
C CYS A 108 3.42 -16.14 2.34
N ILE A 109 3.79 -16.46 1.10
CA ILE A 109 4.08 -15.46 0.06
C ILE A 109 2.81 -14.68 -0.28
N ALA A 110 1.67 -15.36 -0.43
CA ALA A 110 0.40 -14.71 -0.71
C ALA A 110 -0.02 -13.77 0.43
N LEU A 111 0.15 -14.19 1.69
CA LEU A 111 -0.14 -13.39 2.87
C LEU A 111 0.75 -12.14 2.94
N LEU A 112 2.06 -12.29 2.72
CA LEU A 112 3.00 -11.18 2.67
C LEU A 112 2.64 -10.19 1.55
N THR A 113 2.29 -10.71 0.37
CA THR A 113 1.88 -9.89 -0.77
C THR A 113 0.59 -9.13 -0.47
N ALA A 114 -0.41 -9.77 0.17
CA ALA A 114 -1.65 -9.10 0.55
C ALA A 114 -1.41 -7.98 1.58
N LEU A 115 -0.57 -8.25 2.59
CA LEU A 115 -0.20 -7.30 3.64
C LEU A 115 0.45 -6.04 3.07
N THR A 116 1.25 -6.17 2.02
CA THR A 116 2.06 -5.07 1.51
C THR A 116 1.55 -4.44 0.21
N ALA A 117 0.95 -5.22 -0.70
CA ALA A 117 0.56 -4.72 -2.03
C ALA A 117 -0.67 -3.81 -1.99
N ILE A 118 -1.65 -4.09 -1.13
CA ILE A 118 -2.87 -3.27 -1.00
C ILE A 118 -2.54 -1.86 -0.47
N PRO A 119 -1.84 -1.70 0.67
CA PRO A 119 -1.46 -0.36 1.14
C PRO A 119 -0.47 0.35 0.21
N ALA A 120 0.44 -0.38 -0.46
CA ALA A 120 1.29 0.21 -1.49
C ALA A 120 0.51 0.70 -2.72
N THR A 121 -0.60 0.04 -3.04
CA THR A 121 -1.53 0.52 -4.08
C THR A 121 -2.22 1.79 -3.61
N LEU A 122 -2.68 1.86 -2.36
CA LEU A 122 -3.26 3.07 -1.78
C LEU A 122 -2.30 4.26 -1.88
N HIS A 123 -1.08 4.09 -1.40
CA HIS A 123 -0.03 5.11 -1.48
C HIS A 123 0.24 5.57 -2.93
N ASN A 124 0.32 4.62 -3.88
CA ASN A 124 0.54 4.94 -5.29
C ASN A 124 -0.64 5.64 -5.97
N VAL A 125 -1.89 5.40 -5.55
CA VAL A 125 -3.06 6.12 -6.09
C VAL A 125 -3.14 7.53 -5.49
N LEU A 126 -2.81 7.69 -4.20
CA LEU A 126 -2.68 8.99 -3.53
C LEU A 126 -1.64 9.88 -4.22
N ASP A 127 -0.45 9.34 -4.48
CA ASP A 127 0.63 10.07 -5.15
C ASP A 127 0.23 10.52 -6.57
N ARG A 128 -0.58 9.72 -7.27
CA ARG A 128 -1.11 10.04 -8.60
C ARG A 128 -2.19 11.12 -8.62
N SER A 129 -2.88 11.37 -7.50
CA SER A 129 -3.94 12.40 -7.43
C SER A 129 -3.42 13.77 -7.88
N LYS A 130 -2.20 14.12 -7.48
CA LYS A 130 -1.54 15.36 -7.89
C LYS A 130 -1.31 15.43 -9.40
N HIS A 131 -0.85 14.33 -9.99
CA HIS A 131 -0.64 14.27 -11.44
C HIS A 131 -1.94 14.51 -12.20
N HIS A 132 -3.05 13.93 -11.75
CA HIS A 132 -4.36 14.12 -12.36
C HIS A 132 -4.88 15.57 -12.25
N LEU A 133 -4.53 16.29 -11.17
CA LEU A 133 -4.81 17.72 -11.08
C LEU A 133 -4.06 18.52 -12.17
N TYR A 134 -2.76 18.24 -12.37
CA TYR A 134 -1.95 18.95 -13.36
C TYR A 134 -2.30 18.59 -14.82
N GLU A 135 -2.78 17.37 -15.06
CA GLU A 135 -3.23 16.93 -16.39
C GLU A 135 -4.55 17.59 -16.83
N ASN A 136 -5.35 18.12 -15.90
CA ASN A 136 -6.62 18.76 -16.24
C ASN A 136 -6.40 20.16 -16.83
N THR A 137 -6.28 20.23 -18.16
CA THR A 137 -6.05 21.47 -18.91
C THR A 137 -7.13 22.52 -18.72
N LYS A 138 -8.37 22.17 -18.36
CA LYS A 138 -9.46 23.13 -18.13
C LYS A 138 -9.18 24.05 -16.94
N ILE A 139 -8.53 23.51 -15.91
CA ILE A 139 -8.16 24.26 -14.70
C ILE A 139 -7.03 25.25 -15.01
N TRP A 140 -6.05 24.84 -15.82
CA TRP A 140 -4.81 25.61 -16.03
C TRP A 140 -4.85 26.55 -17.23
N GLN A 141 -5.64 26.25 -18.27
CA GLN A 141 -5.76 27.11 -19.47
C GLN A 141 -6.69 28.29 -19.27
N THR A 142 -7.71 28.14 -18.41
CA THR A 142 -8.63 29.22 -18.08
C THR A 142 -7.94 30.13 -17.08
N PHE A 143 -7.45 31.29 -17.52
CA PHE A 143 -6.66 32.25 -16.72
C PHE A 143 -7.52 33.01 -15.68
N ASP A 144 -8.29 32.28 -14.88
CA ASP A 144 -9.02 32.80 -13.73
C ASP A 144 -8.12 32.73 -12.48
N LYS A 145 -7.82 33.89 -11.91
CA LYS A 145 -6.96 34.03 -10.72
C LYS A 145 -7.49 33.23 -9.53
N HIS A 146 -8.80 33.16 -9.34
CA HIS A 146 -9.40 32.45 -8.21
C HIS A 146 -9.28 30.94 -8.40
N VAL A 147 -9.56 30.43 -9.60
CA VAL A 147 -9.39 29.00 -9.93
C VAL A 147 -7.95 28.58 -9.75
N PHE A 148 -7.00 29.38 -10.22
CA PHE A 148 -5.58 29.08 -10.10
C PHE A 148 -5.09 29.06 -8.63
N GLN A 149 -5.56 30.00 -7.80
CA GLN A 149 -5.24 30.01 -6.37
C GLN A 149 -5.79 28.78 -5.65
N VAL A 150 -7.05 28.43 -5.89
CA VAL A 150 -7.69 27.27 -5.26
C VAL A 150 -7.07 25.95 -5.76
N ALA A 151 -6.77 25.84 -7.05
CA ALA A 151 -6.09 24.66 -7.62
C ALA A 151 -4.69 24.47 -7.01
N ASN A 152 -3.91 25.53 -6.83
CA ASN A 152 -2.61 25.43 -6.15
C ASN A 152 -2.73 25.06 -4.67
N SER A 153 -3.75 25.59 -3.98
CA SER A 153 -4.05 25.18 -2.60
C SER A 153 -4.36 23.68 -2.53
N LEU A 154 -5.22 23.18 -3.42
CA LEU A 154 -5.52 21.75 -3.55
C LEU A 154 -4.25 20.95 -3.85
N ALA A 155 -3.41 21.40 -4.79
CA ALA A 155 -2.14 20.73 -5.10
C ALA A 155 -1.21 20.60 -3.88
N ALA A 156 -1.17 21.63 -3.02
CA ALA A 156 -0.43 21.59 -1.77
C ALA A 156 -1.04 20.58 -0.78
N HIS A 157 -2.37 20.52 -0.67
CA HIS A 157 -3.07 19.54 0.17
C HIS A 157 -2.95 18.09 -0.33
N LEU A 158 -2.84 17.87 -1.64
CA LEU A 158 -2.57 16.55 -2.21
C LEU A 158 -1.15 16.06 -1.92
N ASN A 159 -0.21 16.98 -1.66
CA ASN A 159 1.20 16.68 -1.42
C ASN A 159 1.53 16.53 0.08
N GLN A 160 0.55 16.09 0.88
CA GLN A 160 0.76 15.84 2.31
C GLN A 160 1.73 14.66 2.50
N PRO A 161 2.82 14.86 3.28
CA PRO A 161 3.71 13.76 3.60
C PRO A 161 2.97 12.71 4.45
N ASP A 162 3.42 11.46 4.33
CA ASP A 162 3.01 10.33 5.15
C ASP A 162 1.52 9.95 5.07
N LEU A 163 0.82 10.36 4.01
CA LEU A 163 -0.55 9.92 3.78
C LEU A 163 -0.56 8.50 3.18
N GLY A 164 -1.04 7.54 3.96
CA GLY A 164 -1.12 6.13 3.60
C GLY A 164 -1.21 5.24 4.84
N VAL A 165 -0.98 3.94 4.66
CA VAL A 165 -0.84 3.01 5.78
C VAL A 165 0.65 2.82 6.08
N SER A 166 1.04 3.04 7.32
CA SER A 166 2.38 3.00 7.83
C SER A 166 2.64 1.72 8.62
N VAL A 167 3.92 1.39 8.74
CA VAL A 167 4.41 0.34 9.62
C VAL A 167 4.82 1.00 10.93
N TRP A 168 3.90 1.00 11.91
CA TRP A 168 4.07 1.60 13.24
C TRP A 168 4.60 3.05 13.19
N GLY A 169 4.09 3.87 12.27
CA GLY A 169 4.52 5.26 12.08
C GLY A 169 5.94 5.46 11.53
N PHE A 170 6.71 4.40 11.29
CA PHE A 170 8.10 4.53 10.81
C PHE A 170 8.19 4.76 9.30
N ALA A 171 7.39 4.04 8.52
CA ALA A 171 7.45 4.09 7.07
C ALA A 171 6.10 3.75 6.46
N VAL A 172 5.65 4.54 5.49
CA VAL A 172 4.47 4.21 4.67
C VAL A 172 4.78 2.99 3.81
N VAL A 173 3.87 2.02 3.81
CA VAL A 173 4.00 0.81 3.00
C VAL A 173 3.88 1.19 1.53
N SER A 174 5.02 1.22 0.86
CA SER A 174 5.17 1.65 -0.54
C SER A 174 5.81 0.55 -1.38
N LYS A 175 5.73 0.65 -2.71
CA LYS A 175 6.36 -0.34 -3.63
C LYS A 175 7.88 -0.49 -3.37
N PRO A 176 8.66 0.57 -3.12
CA PRO A 176 10.07 0.43 -2.74
C PRO A 176 10.28 -0.36 -1.45
N LEU A 177 9.41 -0.20 -0.45
CA LEU A 177 9.49 -0.96 0.81
C LEU A 177 9.27 -2.46 0.58
N ILE A 178 8.32 -2.82 -0.30
CA ILE A 178 8.08 -4.22 -0.70
C ILE A 178 9.34 -4.82 -1.32
N LEU A 179 9.93 -4.10 -2.28
CA LEU A 179 11.13 -4.57 -2.98
C LEU A 179 12.30 -4.76 -2.01
N THR A 180 12.47 -3.83 -1.08
CA THR A 180 13.49 -3.91 -0.01
C THR A 180 13.26 -5.14 0.87
N THR A 181 12.02 -5.39 1.26
CA THR A 181 11.65 -6.55 2.09
C THR A 181 11.99 -7.85 1.38
N ILE A 182 11.62 -8.00 0.11
CA ILE A 182 11.94 -9.18 -0.70
C ILE A 182 13.47 -9.35 -0.82
N SER A 183 14.21 -8.27 -1.09
CA SER A 183 15.67 -8.30 -1.19
C SER A 183 16.34 -8.78 0.10
N VAL A 184 15.89 -8.27 1.25
CA VAL A 184 16.37 -8.72 2.57
C VAL A 184 16.05 -10.20 2.79
N MET A 185 14.84 -10.66 2.45
CA MET A 185 14.46 -12.07 2.58
C MET A 185 15.34 -12.99 1.75
N VAL A 186 15.61 -12.64 0.48
CA VAL A 186 16.50 -13.40 -0.40
C VAL A 186 17.92 -13.42 0.15
N THR A 187 18.42 -12.29 0.65
CA THR A 187 19.76 -12.18 1.23
C THR A 187 19.90 -13.03 2.49
N CYS A 188 18.93 -12.95 3.41
CA CYS A 188 18.86 -13.80 4.61
C CYS A 188 18.81 -15.29 4.24
N MET A 189 18.00 -15.66 3.25
CA MET A 189 17.92 -17.04 2.77
C MET A 189 19.26 -17.52 2.20
N ALA A 190 19.92 -16.73 1.36
CA ALA A 190 21.23 -17.05 0.81
C ALA A 190 22.28 -17.24 1.90
N PHE A 191 22.30 -16.34 2.89
CA PHE A 191 23.19 -16.43 4.05
C PHE A 191 22.95 -17.70 4.88
N LEU A 192 21.69 -18.05 5.16
CA LEU A 192 21.34 -19.27 5.90
C LEU A 192 21.74 -20.55 5.14
N LEU A 193 21.59 -20.56 3.81
CA LEU A 193 22.05 -21.66 2.98
C LEU A 193 23.57 -21.80 3.00
N GLU A 194 24.29 -20.68 2.99
CA GLU A 194 25.76 -20.67 3.04
C GLU A 194 26.29 -21.11 4.40
N LEU A 195 25.68 -20.63 5.50
CA LEU A 195 26.01 -21.09 6.86
C LEU A 195 25.83 -22.61 7.00
N ARG A 196 24.76 -23.17 6.41
CA ARG A 196 24.53 -24.61 6.45
C ARG A 196 25.56 -25.41 5.64
N LYS A 197 26.06 -24.86 4.53
CA LYS A 197 27.06 -25.55 3.69
C LYS A 197 28.43 -25.63 4.36
N ARG A 198 28.75 -24.73 5.29
CA ARG A 198 30.00 -24.78 6.05
C ARG A 198 29.83 -25.79 7.19
N PRO A 199 30.45 -26.99 7.12
CA PRO A 199 30.46 -27.89 8.26
C PRO A 199 31.18 -27.16 9.40
N HIS A 200 30.55 -27.12 10.59
CA HIS A 200 31.23 -26.73 11.81
C HIS A 200 32.46 -27.64 11.97
N ILE A 201 33.64 -27.02 12.01
CA ILE A 201 34.88 -27.61 12.53
C ILE A 201 34.61 -28.03 13.98
#